data_AF-A0A8D2NRW4-F1
#
_entry.id   AF-A0A8D2NRW4-F1
#
_cell.length_a   1.000
_cell.length_b   1.000
_cell.length_c   1.000
_cell.angle_alpha   90.00
_cell.angle_beta   90.00
_cell.angle_gamma   90.00
#
_symmetry.space_group_name_H-M   'P 1'
#
loop_
_entity.id
_entity.type
_entity.pdbx_description
1 polymer ?
#
loop_
_entity_poly.entity_id
_entity_poly.type
_entity_poly.pdbx_seq_one_letter_code
_entity_poly.pdbx_strand_id
1 'polypeptide(L)'
;MAKAGFIHCPTANEPDVAKCFFCLLELSAWEPNDDPWEEHTKRRTCDFLSLPKHFDELTMEEYYMLEMTRLRTFIVSVYHTI
;
A
#
# COMPACT_ATOMS: atom_id res chain seq x y z
N MET A 1 2.07 4.77 9.84
CA MET A 1 2.20 3.51 9.09
C MET A 1 0.84 3.06 8.56
N ALA A 2 -0.04 2.49 9.38
CA ALA A 2 -1.32 1.90 8.93
C ALA A 2 -2.23 2.87 8.14
N LYS A 3 -2.35 4.14 8.56
CA LYS A 3 -3.13 5.15 7.84
C LYS A 3 -2.63 5.40 6.41
N ALA A 4 -1.34 5.19 6.14
CA ALA A 4 -0.75 5.28 4.80
C ALA A 4 -0.81 3.92 4.05
N GLY A 5 -1.58 2.95 4.55
CA GLY A 5 -1.79 1.65 3.91
C GLY A 5 -0.70 0.62 4.17
N PHE A 6 0.26 0.87 5.08
CA PHE A 6 1.32 -0.10 5.38
C PHE A 6 0.89 -1.16 6.39
N ILE A 7 1.20 -2.42 6.07
CA ILE A 7 1.17 -3.58 6.97
C ILE A 7 2.62 -3.99 7.31
N HIS A 8 2.85 -4.47 8.53
CA HIS A 8 4.16 -4.98 8.95
C HIS A 8 4.42 -6.33 8.28
N CYS A 9 5.54 -6.46 7.57
CA CYS A 9 5.92 -7.64 6.78
C CYS A 9 7.40 -8.00 6.99
N PRO A 10 7.81 -8.28 8.23
CA PRO A 10 9.22 -8.47 8.56
C PRO A 10 9.78 -9.77 7.95
N THR A 11 11.07 -9.76 7.66
CA THR A 11 11.86 -10.99 7.44
C THR A 11 12.88 -11.16 8.57
N ALA A 12 13.57 -12.30 8.62
CA ALA A 12 14.62 -12.53 9.62
C ALA A 12 15.77 -11.50 9.51
N ASN A 13 16.03 -10.99 8.31
CA ASN A 13 17.12 -10.03 8.05
C ASN A 13 16.65 -8.58 8.04
N GLU A 14 15.36 -8.34 7.85
CA GLU A 14 14.78 -6.99 7.73
C GLU A 14 13.53 -6.88 8.63
N PRO A 15 13.73 -6.58 9.93
CA PRO A 15 12.67 -6.65 10.94
C PRO A 15 11.64 -5.51 10.87
N ASP A 16 11.93 -4.45 10.12
CA ASP A 16 11.13 -3.24 10.02
C ASP A 16 10.44 -3.07 8.65
N VAL A 17 10.53 -4.06 7.76
CA VAL A 17 9.85 -4.03 6.47
C VAL A 17 8.35 -3.83 6.67
N ALA A 18 7.82 -2.84 5.95
CA ALA A 18 6.41 -2.56 5.85
C ALA A 18 5.99 -2.54 4.38
N LYS A 19 4.87 -3.18 4.07
CA LYS A 19 4.34 -3.33 2.72
C LYS A 19 3.00 -2.63 2.60
N CYS A 20 2.76 -1.87 1.54
CA CYS A 20 1.42 -1.36 1.28
C CYS A 20 0.48 -2.51 0.90
N PHE A 21 -0.68 -2.63 1.56
CA PHE A 21 -1.67 -3.68 1.24
C PHE A 21 -2.28 -3.53 -0.16
N PHE A 22 -2.22 -2.32 -0.72
CA PHE A 22 -2.86 -1.96 -1.98
C PHE A 22 -1.88 -1.98 -3.16
N CYS A 23 -0.89 -1.09 -3.15
CA CYS A 23 0.06 -0.96 -4.26
C CYS A 23 1.25 -1.91 -4.15
N LEU A 24 1.41 -2.62 -3.03
CA LEU A 24 2.52 -3.56 -2.77
C LEU A 24 3.91 -2.91 -2.71
N LEU A 25 4.01 -1.59 -2.50
CA LEU A 25 5.27 -0.92 -2.18
C LEU A 25 5.83 -1.49 -0.86
N GLU A 26 7.06 -2.00 -0.88
CA GLU A 26 7.81 -2.40 0.31
C GLU A 26 8.82 -1.33 0.68
N LEU A 27 8.89 -0.97 1.96
CA LEU A 27 9.89 -0.06 2.53
C LEU A 27 10.46 -0.64 3.82
N SER A 28 11.76 -0.46 4.01
CA SER A 28 12.52 -0.78 5.22
C SER A 28 13.40 0.41 5.60
N ALA A 29 14.19 0.26 6.67
CA ALA A 29 15.04 1.30 7.25
C ALA A 29 14.26 2.53 7.71
N TRP A 30 13.15 2.31 8.42
CA TRP A 30 12.30 3.39 8.93
C TRP A 30 12.97 4.13 10.08
N GLU A 31 13.00 5.46 9.99
CA GLU A 31 13.44 6.34 11.06
C GLU A 31 12.24 6.86 11.88
N PRO A 32 12.41 7.19 13.18
CA PRO A 32 11.31 7.69 14.02
C PRO A 32 10.63 8.96 13.51
N ASN A 33 11.30 9.73 12.65
CA ASN A 33 10.81 11.00 12.12
C ASN A 33 10.21 10.89 10.71
N ASP A 34 10.20 9.70 10.11
CA ASP A 34 9.62 9.50 8.80
C ASP A 34 8.10 9.66 8.85
N ASP A 35 7.53 10.43 7.91
CA ASP A 35 6.09 10.47 7.68
C ASP A 35 5.69 9.36 6.67
N PRO A 36 4.94 8.33 7.08
CA PRO A 36 4.66 7.21 6.19
C PRO A 36 3.78 7.58 5.00
N TRP A 37 2.96 8.64 5.10
CA TRP A 37 2.14 9.10 3.98
C TRP A 37 3.01 9.77 2.92
N GLU A 38 3.94 10.63 3.34
CA GLU A 38 4.91 11.25 2.46
C GLU A 38 5.82 10.21 1.81
N GLU A 39 6.39 9.30 2.60
CA GLU A 39 7.32 8.29 2.10
C GLU A 39 6.68 7.36 1.07
N HIS A 40 5.39 7.04 1.25
CA HIS A 40 4.61 6.29 0.26
C HIS A 40 4.36 7.12 -1.01
N THR A 41 3.85 8.35 -0.86
CA THR A 41 3.49 9.23 -1.98
C THR A 41 4.70 9.56 -2.87
N LYS A 42 5.88 9.78 -2.26
CA LYS A 42 7.14 10.07 -2.97
C LYS A 42 7.62 8.91 -3.85
N ARG A 43 7.31 7.66 -3.49
CA ARG A 43 7.88 6.46 -4.12
C ARG A 43 6.95 5.78 -5.11
N ARG A 44 5.62 5.88 -4.92
CA ARG A 44 4.66 5.19 -5.78
C ARG A 44 3.29 5.88 -5.80
N THR A 45 2.69 5.99 -6.98
CA THR A 45 1.27 6.33 -7.12
C THR A 45 0.41 5.20 -6.57
N CYS A 46 -0.50 5.51 -5.65
CA CYS A 46 -1.36 4.54 -4.98
C CYS A 46 -2.80 5.02 -4.94
N ASP A 47 -3.71 4.26 -5.57
CA ASP A 47 -5.12 4.64 -5.67
C ASP A 47 -5.81 4.65 -4.30
N PHE A 48 -5.33 3.83 -3.35
CA PHE A 48 -5.78 3.90 -1.96
C PHE A 48 -5.48 5.27 -1.30
N LEU A 49 -4.29 5.85 -1.52
CA LEU A 49 -3.97 7.18 -1.00
C LEU A 49 -4.72 8.30 -1.74
N SER A 50 -5.19 8.01 -2.94
CA SER A 50 -5.85 8.98 -3.83
C SER A 50 -7.37 8.94 -3.69
N LEU A 51 -7.91 8.19 -2.70
CA LEU A 51 -9.34 8.09 -2.48
C LEU A 51 -9.94 9.47 -2.16
N PRO A 52 -11.08 9.82 -2.77
CA PRO A 52 -11.71 11.13 -2.57
C PRO A 52 -12.42 11.26 -1.21
N LYS A 53 -12.66 10.15 -0.52
CA LYS A 53 -13.34 10.06 0.78
C LYS A 53 -12.76 8.93 1.62
N HIS A 54 -13.12 8.88 2.90
CA HIS A 54 -12.58 7.85 3.79
C HIS A 54 -13.03 6.45 3.34
N PHE A 55 -12.20 5.44 3.60
CA PHE A 55 -12.47 4.07 3.17
C PHE A 55 -13.82 3.54 3.72
N ASP A 56 -14.18 3.93 4.94
CA ASP A 56 -15.45 3.54 5.59
C ASP A 56 -16.69 4.21 4.98
N GLU A 57 -16.51 5.20 4.11
CA GLU A 57 -17.57 5.95 3.44
C GLU A 57 -17.79 5.50 1.98
N LEU A 58 -17.01 4.51 1.52
CA LEU A 58 -17.17 3.94 0.19
C LEU A 58 -18.50 3.19 0.07
N THR A 59 -19.18 3.41 -1.05
CA THR A 59 -20.27 2.56 -1.50
C THR A 59 -19.72 1.20 -1.93
N MET A 60 -20.59 0.21 -2.02
CA MET A 60 -20.20 -1.12 -2.51
C MET A 60 -19.60 -1.08 -3.91
N GLU A 61 -20.10 -0.21 -4.79
CA GLU A 61 -19.58 -0.05 -6.15
C GLU A 61 -18.16 0.53 -6.14
N GLU A 62 -17.93 1.60 -5.39
CA GLU A 62 -16.60 2.20 -5.28
C GLU A 62 -15.59 1.23 -4.66
N TYR A 63 -15.99 0.51 -3.61
CA TYR A 63 -15.15 -0.52 -2.99
C TYR A 63 -14.82 -1.64 -4.00
N TYR A 64 -15.82 -2.13 -4.74
CA TYR A 64 -15.61 -3.18 -5.74
C TYR A 64 -14.62 -2.73 -6.82
N MET A 65 -14.76 -1.51 -7.33
CA MET A 65 -13.82 -0.95 -8.32
C MET A 65 -12.41 -0.81 -7.76
N LEU A 66 -12.28 -0.34 -6.51
CA LEU A 66 -11.00 -0.25 -5.81
C LEU A 66 -10.34 -1.63 -5.66
N GLU A 67 -11.11 -2.64 -5.27
CA GLU A 67 -10.63 -4.02 -5.08
C GLU A 67 -10.23 -4.67 -6.42
N MET A 68 -10.96 -4.42 -7.50
CA MET A 68 -10.57 -4.85 -8.85
C MET A 68 -9.20 -4.29 -9.24
N THR A 69 -8.95 -3.01 -8.96
CA THR A 69 -7.63 -2.40 -9.18
C THR A 69 -6.56 -3.07 -8.33
N ARG A 70 -6.83 -3.30 -7.04
CA ARG A 70 -5.91 -4.00 -6.14
C ARG A 70 -5.53 -5.38 -6.66
N LEU A 71 -6.52 -6.17 -7.08
CA LEU A 71 -6.31 -7.51 -7.64
C LEU A 71 -5.49 -7.45 -8.94
N ARG A 72 -5.77 -6.47 -9.81
CA ARG A 72 -4.97 -6.25 -11.01
C ARG A 72 -3.52 -5.94 -10.67
N THR A 73 -3.27 -5.05 -9.72
CA THR A 73 -1.91 -4.73 -9.24
C THR A 73 -1.21 -5.98 -8.72
N PHE A 74 -1.91 -6.79 -7.93
CA PHE A 74 -1.37 -8.04 -7.41
C PHE A 74 -1.00 -9.02 -8.53
N ILE A 75 -1.93 -9.31 -9.45
CA ILE A 75 -1.71 -10.21 -10.58
C ILE A 75 -0.50 -9.73 -11.39
N VAL A 76 -0.47 -8.46 -11.80
CA VAL A 76 0.66 -7.93 -12.57
C VAL A 76 1.97 -8.07 -11.79
N SER A 77 2.00 -7.77 -10.50
CA SER A 77 3.22 -7.91 -9.68
C SER A 77 3.72 -9.35 -9.57
N VAL A 78 2.82 -10.33 -9.49
CA VAL A 78 3.20 -11.75 -9.39
C VAL A 78 3.70 -12.27 -10.73
N TYR A 79 3.03 -11.93 -11.84
CA TYR A 79 3.38 -12.45 -13.16
C TYR A 79 4.54 -11.70 -13.85
N HIS A 80 4.90 -10.49 -13.43
CA HIS A 80 6.13 -9.82 -13.91
C HIS A 80 7.42 -10.28 -13.17
N THR A 81 7.29 -11.08 -12.13
CA THR A 81 8.42 -11.57 -11.32
C THR A 81 8.79 -13.03 -11.67
N ILE A 82 8.20 -13.60 -12.73
CA ILE A 82 8.50 -14.93 -13.30
C ILE A 82 9.16 -14.77 -14.66
#